data_AF-A0A950CEP6-F1
#
_entry.id   AF-A0A950CEP6-F1
#
_cell.length_a   1.000
_cell.length_b   1.000
_cell.length_c   1.000
_cell.angle_alpha   90.00
_cell.angle_beta   90.00
_cell.angle_gamma   90.00
#
_symmetry.space_group_name_H-M   'P 1'
#
loop_
_entity.id
_entity.type
_entity.pdbx_description
1 polymer ?
#
loop_
_entity_poly.entity_id
_entity_poly.type
_entity_poly.pdbx_seq_one_letter_code
_entity_poly.pdbx_strand_id
1 'polypeptide(L)'
;VRLKGKTLKGLIGPGAAFAGDHVELSDGGDDFASTVGIGAVVSTKFTWPEDPKPKDSFLLTPEREALWRKWIALYNERLLPKGTYRGELYDIGFDRPEAHAIEKSGRLYYAFYARNWSGSVELRGLEHGRYRVRDYFNGRELGAVSAPRAALDVAFEHFLVLEAIPA
;
A
#
# COMPACT_ATOMS: atom_id res chain seq x y z
N VAL A 1 -2.46 5.47 -10.14
CA VAL A 1 -1.26 4.76 -9.65
C VAL A 1 -1.35 3.24 -9.78
N ARG A 2 -2.29 2.58 -9.10
CA ARG A 2 -2.32 1.11 -8.89
C ARG A 2 -2.46 0.26 -10.15
N LEU A 3 -3.48 0.51 -10.98
CA LEU A 3 -3.70 -0.23 -12.25
C LEU A 3 -2.50 -0.14 -13.20
N LYS A 4 -1.92 1.07 -13.34
CA LYS A 4 -0.72 1.30 -14.16
C LYS A 4 0.47 0.48 -13.63
N GLY A 5 0.69 0.51 -12.31
CA GLY A 5 1.76 -0.26 -11.67
C GLY A 5 1.58 -1.77 -11.82
N LYS A 6 0.36 -2.29 -11.61
CA LYS A 6 0.05 -3.71 -11.82
C LYS A 6 0.32 -4.13 -13.26
N THR A 7 -0.12 -3.35 -14.23
CA THR A 7 0.07 -3.64 -15.66
C THR A 7 1.56 -3.64 -16.02
N LEU A 8 2.32 -2.61 -15.63
CA LEU A 8 3.74 -2.53 -15.94
C LEU A 8 4.53 -3.67 -15.29
N LYS A 9 4.29 -3.98 -14.02
CA LYS A 9 4.93 -5.12 -13.34
C LYS A 9 4.53 -6.47 -13.96
N GLY A 10 3.31 -6.59 -14.51
CA GLY A 10 2.90 -7.77 -15.28
C GLY A 10 3.65 -7.90 -16.61
N LEU A 11 3.97 -6.78 -17.28
CA LEU A 11 4.65 -6.77 -18.58
C LEU A 11 6.17 -6.90 -18.48
N ILE A 12 6.79 -6.19 -17.53
CA ILE A 12 8.25 -6.05 -17.46
C ILE A 12 8.87 -6.84 -16.30
N GLY A 13 8.04 -7.45 -15.45
CA GLY A 13 8.45 -8.35 -14.37
C GLY A 13 8.02 -7.87 -12.97
N PRO A 14 7.69 -8.80 -12.05
CA PRO A 14 7.13 -8.47 -10.73
C PRO A 14 8.09 -7.70 -9.82
N GLY A 15 9.41 -7.79 -10.07
CA GLY A 15 10.45 -7.04 -9.35
C GLY A 15 10.79 -5.68 -9.96
N ALA A 16 10.09 -5.26 -11.02
CA ALA A 16 10.43 -4.03 -11.72
C ALA A 16 10.15 -2.78 -10.88
N ALA A 17 11.08 -1.82 -10.93
CA ALA A 17 10.86 -0.50 -10.36
C ALA A 17 9.75 0.22 -11.14
N PHE A 18 8.85 0.86 -10.41
CA PHE A 18 7.75 1.65 -10.96
C PHE A 18 7.63 2.93 -10.16
N ALA A 19 7.48 4.08 -10.82
CA ALA A 19 7.17 5.36 -10.18
C ALA A 19 5.73 5.76 -10.55
N GLY A 20 4.92 5.99 -9.51
CA GLY A 20 3.48 6.27 -9.63
C GLY A 20 3.13 7.69 -10.07
N ASP A 21 4.14 8.53 -10.32
CA ASP A 21 4.10 10.00 -10.31
C ASP A 21 4.10 10.59 -8.88
N HIS A 22 4.11 11.91 -8.77
CA HIS A 22 4.08 12.64 -7.52
C HIS A 22 2.76 12.41 -6.79
N VAL A 23 2.79 12.17 -5.48
CA VAL A 23 1.59 11.91 -4.66
C VAL A 23 0.55 13.03 -4.77
N GLU A 24 1.02 14.27 -4.96
CA GLU A 24 0.18 15.45 -5.09
C GLU A 24 -0.67 15.46 -6.37
N LEU A 25 -0.32 14.62 -7.36
CA LEU A 25 -1.06 14.43 -8.61
C LEU A 25 -1.96 13.18 -8.60
N SER A 26 -2.03 12.49 -7.46
CA SER A 26 -2.84 11.28 -7.27
C SER A 26 -4.10 11.54 -6.44
N ASP A 27 -4.87 10.50 -6.14
CA ASP A 27 -6.17 10.60 -5.46
C ASP A 27 -6.03 11.42 -4.17
N GLY A 28 -6.82 12.49 -4.01
CA GLY A 28 -6.80 13.34 -2.80
C GLY A 28 -5.57 14.24 -2.62
N GLY A 29 -4.54 14.11 -3.47
CA GLY A 29 -3.29 14.86 -3.35
C GLY A 29 -2.35 14.38 -2.23
N ASP A 30 -2.66 13.23 -1.62
CA ASP A 30 -1.92 12.63 -0.51
C ASP A 30 -1.87 11.08 -0.56
N ASP A 31 -2.15 10.47 -1.72
CA ASP A 31 -2.23 9.02 -1.91
C ASP A 31 -0.86 8.31 -2.01
N PHE A 32 -0.13 8.35 -0.90
CA PHE A 32 1.05 7.50 -0.68
C PHE A 32 0.69 6.03 -0.62
N ALA A 33 -0.49 5.69 -0.07
CA ALA A 33 -0.92 4.32 0.15
C ALA A 33 -0.86 3.52 -1.14
N SER A 34 -1.40 4.04 -2.24
CA SER A 34 -1.34 3.39 -3.56
C SER A 34 0.07 3.14 -4.07
N THR A 35 0.99 4.06 -3.81
CA THR A 35 2.37 3.96 -4.27
C THR A 35 3.14 2.94 -3.43
N VAL A 36 3.02 3.04 -2.10
CA VAL A 36 3.68 2.11 -1.16
C VAL A 36 3.11 0.70 -1.30
N GLY A 37 1.79 0.56 -1.32
CA GLY A 37 1.11 -0.74 -1.27
C GLY A 37 1.26 -1.61 -2.52
N ILE A 38 1.70 -1.04 -3.65
CA ILE A 38 2.07 -1.81 -4.84
C ILE A 38 3.59 -1.94 -5.03
N GLY A 39 4.39 -1.42 -4.09
CA GLY A 39 5.85 -1.50 -4.16
C GLY A 39 6.42 -0.61 -5.25
N ALA A 40 5.86 0.59 -5.38
CA ALA A 40 6.36 1.64 -6.26
C ALA A 40 7.29 2.58 -5.50
N VAL A 41 8.14 3.30 -6.23
CA VAL A 41 9.00 4.35 -5.71
C VAL A 41 8.15 5.58 -5.41
N VAL A 42 8.27 6.09 -4.18
CA VAL A 42 7.58 7.30 -3.73
C VAL A 42 8.27 8.54 -4.32
N SER A 43 7.46 9.46 -4.84
CA SER A 43 7.88 10.77 -5.32
C SER A 43 6.90 11.84 -4.83
N THR A 44 7.41 13.01 -4.46
CA THR A 44 6.62 14.12 -3.89
C THR A 44 7.10 15.43 -4.51
N LYS A 45 6.18 16.33 -4.83
CA LYS A 45 6.47 17.68 -5.32
C LYS A 45 5.60 18.68 -4.58
N PHE A 46 6.24 19.55 -3.81
CA PHE A 46 5.56 20.55 -3.00
C PHE A 46 6.23 21.92 -3.11
N THR A 47 5.48 22.96 -2.76
CA THR A 47 5.94 24.35 -2.65
C THR A 47 6.21 24.68 -1.18
N TRP A 48 7.25 25.45 -0.89
CA TRP A 48 7.62 25.89 0.47
C TRP A 48 8.43 27.20 0.41
N PRO A 49 8.30 28.12 1.38
CA PRO A 49 7.36 28.12 2.50
C PRO A 49 6.00 28.72 2.16
N GLU A 50 5.84 29.31 0.99
CA GLU A 50 4.64 30.01 0.55
C GLU A 50 4.32 29.63 -0.90
N ASP A 51 3.03 29.48 -1.21
CA ASP A 51 2.57 29.22 -2.57
C ASP A 51 1.83 30.45 -3.12
N PRO A 52 2.45 31.23 -4.03
CA PRO A 52 1.83 32.42 -4.59
C PRO A 52 0.66 32.09 -5.54
N LYS A 53 0.36 30.81 -5.79
CA LYS A 53 -0.73 30.34 -6.66
C LYS A 53 -1.71 29.50 -5.85
N PRO A 54 -2.80 30.09 -5.31
CA PRO A 54 -3.72 29.36 -4.42
C PRO A 54 -4.56 28.30 -5.13
N LYS A 55 -4.69 28.37 -6.46
CA LYS A 55 -5.37 27.35 -7.25
C LYS A 55 -4.42 26.16 -7.47
N ASP A 56 -4.87 24.97 -7.08
CA ASP A 56 -4.10 23.71 -7.16
C ASP A 56 -2.79 23.74 -6.37
N SER A 57 -2.83 24.35 -5.17
CA SER A 57 -1.64 24.55 -4.34
C SER A 57 -1.06 23.24 -3.80
N PHE A 58 0.26 23.08 -4.01
CA PHE A 58 1.07 22.02 -3.43
C PHE A 58 1.87 22.51 -2.23
N LEU A 59 1.39 23.53 -1.52
CA LEU A 59 2.05 24.02 -0.31
C LEU A 59 2.23 22.87 0.70
N LEU A 60 3.45 22.71 1.20
CA LEU A 60 3.74 21.80 2.29
C LEU A 60 3.31 22.45 3.61
N THR A 61 2.11 22.15 4.08
CA THR A 61 1.66 22.57 5.42
C THR A 61 2.29 21.68 6.50
N PRO A 62 2.28 22.09 7.78
CA PRO A 62 2.77 21.23 8.87
C PRO A 62 2.05 19.86 8.96
N GLU A 63 0.74 19.82 8.71
CA GLU A 63 -0.05 18.59 8.72
C GLU A 63 0.37 17.67 7.57
N ARG A 64 0.57 18.25 6.38
CA ARG A 64 1.12 17.56 5.22
C ARG A 64 2.51 17.01 5.56
N GLU A 65 3.43 17.85 6.02
CA GLU A 65 4.77 17.41 6.37
C GLU A 65 4.78 16.21 7.34
N ALA A 66 3.93 16.23 8.38
CA ALA A 66 3.81 15.12 9.31
C ALA A 66 3.36 13.81 8.62
N LEU A 67 2.37 13.88 7.74
CA LEU A 67 1.88 12.71 7.00
C LEU A 67 2.90 12.20 5.97
N TRP A 68 3.54 13.08 5.20
CA TRP A 68 4.60 12.73 4.24
C TRP A 68 5.77 12.05 4.98
N ARG A 69 6.22 12.61 6.11
CA ARG A 69 7.29 12.02 6.94
C ARG A 69 6.93 10.62 7.42
N LYS A 70 5.69 10.41 7.90
CA LYS A 70 5.20 9.08 8.31
C LYS A 70 5.28 8.09 7.16
N TRP A 71 4.75 8.44 5.98
CA TRP A 71 4.77 7.54 4.82
C TRP A 71 6.17 7.26 4.30
N ILE A 72 7.04 8.27 4.23
CA ILE A 72 8.43 8.11 3.81
C ILE A 72 9.19 7.21 4.79
N ALA A 73 8.95 7.33 6.10
CA ALA A 73 9.52 6.43 7.10
C ALA A 73 9.05 4.99 6.88
N LEU A 74 7.74 4.76 6.69
CA LEU A 74 7.18 3.42 6.41
C LEU A 74 7.74 2.82 5.11
N TYR A 75 7.91 3.64 4.08
CA TYR A 75 8.53 3.28 2.81
C TYR A 75 9.99 2.83 3.00
N ASN A 76 10.79 3.61 3.74
CA ASN A 76 12.20 3.33 3.99
C ASN A 76 12.42 2.12 4.91
N GLU A 77 11.55 1.92 5.89
CA GLU A 77 11.60 0.76 6.80
C GLU A 77 11.39 -0.54 6.03
N ARG A 78 10.43 -0.56 5.10
CA ARG A 78 10.01 -1.79 4.40
C ARG A 78 10.70 -2.00 3.06
N LEU A 79 11.05 -0.92 2.34
CA LEU A 79 11.59 -0.94 0.98
C LEU A 79 10.88 -1.95 0.07
N LEU A 80 9.54 -1.88 0.06
CA LEU A 80 8.69 -2.79 -0.72
C LEU A 80 8.99 -2.81 -2.23
N PRO A 81 9.54 -1.76 -2.87
CA PRO A 81 10.00 -1.87 -4.27
C PRO A 81 11.10 -2.89 -4.51
N LYS A 82 11.81 -3.33 -3.46
CA LYS A 82 12.79 -4.43 -3.55
C LYS A 82 12.16 -5.82 -3.36
N GLY A 83 10.85 -5.89 -3.11
CA GLY A 83 10.12 -7.14 -3.00
C GLY A 83 9.60 -7.63 -4.35
N THR A 84 8.99 -8.82 -4.33
CA THR A 84 8.32 -9.41 -5.48
C THR A 84 6.85 -9.05 -5.42
N TYR A 85 6.36 -8.29 -6.41
CA TYR A 85 4.93 -8.01 -6.52
C TYR A 85 4.16 -9.27 -6.95
N ARG A 86 3.23 -9.72 -6.12
CA ARG A 86 2.43 -10.94 -6.32
C ARG A 86 1.12 -10.63 -7.02
N GLY A 87 1.23 -10.14 -8.25
CA GLY A 87 0.11 -9.62 -9.05
C GLY A 87 -0.96 -10.64 -9.42
N GLU A 88 -0.64 -11.93 -9.32
CA GLU A 88 -1.50 -13.07 -9.60
C GLU A 88 -2.45 -13.44 -8.44
N LEU A 89 -2.23 -12.91 -7.23
CA LEU A 89 -3.01 -13.30 -6.05
C LEU A 89 -4.42 -12.69 -6.04
N TYR A 90 -4.59 -11.53 -6.66
CA TYR A 90 -5.85 -10.79 -6.67
C TYR A 90 -6.16 -10.32 -8.07
N ASP A 91 -7.38 -10.52 -8.53
CA ASP A 91 -7.91 -10.00 -9.78
C ASP A 91 -8.39 -8.55 -9.61
N ILE A 92 -8.24 -7.70 -10.63
CA ILE A 92 -8.65 -6.28 -10.52
C ILE A 92 -10.14 -6.05 -10.82
N GLY A 93 -10.75 -6.94 -11.60
CA GLY A 93 -12.16 -6.86 -12.01
C GLY A 93 -13.10 -7.58 -11.05
N PHE A 94 -12.68 -8.72 -10.49
CA PHE A 94 -13.53 -9.59 -9.67
C PHE A 94 -13.33 -9.44 -8.16
N ASP A 95 -12.10 -9.23 -7.67
CA ASP A 95 -11.87 -9.15 -6.23
C ASP A 95 -12.26 -7.78 -5.67
N ARG A 96 -12.94 -7.83 -4.51
CA ARG A 96 -13.32 -6.65 -3.72
C ARG A 96 -12.97 -6.89 -2.24
N PRO A 97 -12.35 -5.92 -1.54
CA PRO A 97 -11.89 -4.61 -2.04
C PRO A 97 -10.73 -4.78 -3.05
N GLU A 98 -10.34 -3.71 -3.76
CA GLU A 98 -9.15 -3.79 -4.63
C GLU A 98 -7.95 -4.16 -3.76
N ALA A 99 -7.20 -5.19 -4.16
CA ALA A 99 -6.18 -5.80 -3.34
C ALA A 99 -4.86 -6.02 -4.10
N HIS A 100 -3.76 -5.80 -3.39
CA HIS A 100 -2.40 -5.96 -3.88
C HIS A 100 -1.55 -6.65 -2.82
N ALA A 101 -0.55 -7.41 -3.28
CA ALA A 101 0.37 -8.10 -2.39
C ALA A 101 1.82 -8.02 -2.88
N ILE A 102 2.74 -7.93 -1.93
CA ILE A 102 4.18 -7.94 -2.15
C ILE A 102 4.80 -8.93 -1.18
N GLU A 103 5.58 -9.84 -1.71
CA GLU A 103 6.38 -10.75 -0.92
C GLU A 103 7.80 -10.18 -0.76
N LYS A 104 8.28 -10.13 0.48
CA LYS A 104 9.65 -9.69 0.76
C LYS A 104 10.13 -10.31 2.07
N SER A 105 11.31 -10.92 2.03
CA SER A 105 12.00 -11.45 3.22
C SER A 105 11.14 -12.43 4.04
N GLY A 106 10.42 -13.34 3.37
CA GLY A 106 9.54 -14.34 4.01
C GLY A 106 8.25 -13.76 4.61
N ARG A 107 7.91 -12.52 4.28
CA ARG A 107 6.69 -11.82 4.72
C ARG A 107 5.85 -11.44 3.52
N LEU A 108 4.54 -11.36 3.72
CA LEU A 108 3.63 -10.78 2.74
C LEU A 108 3.08 -9.46 3.26
N TYR A 109 3.12 -8.44 2.39
CA TYR A 109 2.58 -7.12 2.61
C TYR A 109 1.36 -6.96 1.73
N TYR A 110 0.21 -6.71 2.33
CA TYR A 110 -1.06 -6.55 1.64
C TYR A 110 -1.49 -5.08 1.66
N ALA A 111 -2.11 -4.63 0.57
CA ALA A 111 -2.76 -3.33 0.52
C ALA A 111 -4.15 -3.48 -0.07
N PHE A 112 -5.16 -3.04 0.68
CA PHE A 112 -6.56 -3.07 0.30
C PHE A 112 -7.07 -1.64 0.13
N TYR A 113 -7.92 -1.42 -0.88
CA TYR A 113 -8.44 -0.10 -1.22
C TYR A 113 -9.94 -0.14 -1.49
N ALA A 114 -10.66 0.78 -0.88
CA ALA A 114 -12.09 0.99 -1.05
C ALA A 114 -12.44 2.38 -0.51
N ARG A 115 -13.52 3.02 -1.01
CA ARG A 115 -14.01 4.25 -0.38
C ARG A 115 -14.32 4.02 1.10
N ASN A 116 -15.15 3.00 1.36
CA ASN A 116 -15.44 2.46 2.68
C ASN A 116 -15.51 0.94 2.55
N TRP A 117 -15.00 0.21 3.54
CA TRP A 117 -15.11 -1.25 3.62
C TRP A 117 -15.43 -1.67 5.04
N SER A 118 -16.30 -2.68 5.16
CA SER A 118 -16.57 -3.41 6.40
C SER A 118 -16.91 -4.84 6.02
N GLY A 119 -16.01 -5.78 6.30
CA GLY A 119 -16.18 -7.17 5.95
C GLY A 119 -14.86 -7.93 5.92
N SER A 120 -14.93 -9.18 5.47
CA SER A 120 -13.76 -10.07 5.44
C SER A 120 -12.83 -9.74 4.28
N VAL A 121 -11.52 -9.83 4.52
CA VAL A 121 -10.47 -9.81 3.48
C VAL A 121 -9.64 -11.08 3.57
N GLU A 122 -9.34 -11.67 2.42
CA GLU A 122 -8.49 -12.87 2.33
C GLU A 122 -7.01 -12.49 2.19
N LEU A 123 -6.15 -13.15 2.96
CA LEU A 123 -4.69 -13.01 2.89
C LEU A 123 -4.13 -14.16 2.03
N ARG A 124 -4.21 -14.00 0.71
CA ARG A 124 -3.79 -15.01 -0.27
C ARG A 124 -2.27 -15.09 -0.37
N GLY A 125 -1.76 -16.23 -0.83
CA GLY A 125 -0.33 -16.43 -1.05
C GLY A 125 0.50 -16.76 0.20
N LEU A 126 -0.13 -16.90 1.37
CA LEU A 126 0.54 -17.41 2.58
C LEU A 126 0.79 -18.92 2.44
N GLU A 127 2.01 -19.36 2.75
CA GLU A 127 2.35 -20.77 2.89
C GLU A 127 1.72 -21.36 4.16
N HIS A 128 1.63 -22.69 4.24
CA HIS A 128 1.04 -23.36 5.40
C HIS A 128 1.73 -22.95 6.72
N GLY A 129 0.94 -22.49 7.69
CA GLY A 129 1.47 -22.03 8.97
C GLY A 129 0.59 -20.97 9.62
N ARG A 130 1.07 -20.43 10.74
CA ARG A 130 0.43 -19.35 11.48
C ARG A 130 1.19 -18.05 11.24
N TYR A 131 0.45 -16.96 11.08
CA TYR A 131 1.02 -15.63 10.82
C TYR A 131 0.42 -14.63 11.79
N ARG A 132 1.26 -13.73 12.33
CA ARG A 132 0.82 -12.50 12.99
C ARG A 132 0.54 -11.44 11.93
N VAL A 133 -0.57 -10.74 12.06
CA VAL A 133 -0.98 -9.71 11.11
C VAL A 133 -1.08 -8.36 11.80
N ARG A 134 -0.41 -7.36 11.23
CA ARG A 134 -0.34 -6.00 11.75
C ARG A 134 -0.74 -5.00 10.67
N ASP A 135 -1.58 -4.03 11.04
CA ASP A 135 -1.73 -2.78 10.29
C ASP A 135 -0.51 -1.90 10.57
N TYR A 136 0.39 -1.81 9.59
CA TYR A 136 1.65 -1.09 9.78
C TYR A 136 1.53 0.42 9.61
N PHE A 137 0.43 0.93 9.04
CA PHE A 137 0.22 2.38 8.98
C PHE A 137 -0.26 2.90 10.33
N ASN A 138 -1.20 2.20 10.97
CA ASN A 138 -1.71 2.58 12.29
C ASN A 138 -0.93 1.96 13.46
N GLY A 139 0.03 1.10 13.17
CA GLY A 139 0.83 0.41 14.18
C GLY A 139 0.03 -0.55 15.05
N ARG A 140 -1.11 -1.05 14.55
CA ARG A 140 -2.07 -1.87 15.29
C ARG A 140 -1.91 -3.36 14.96
N GLU A 141 -1.77 -4.20 15.97
CA GLU A 141 -1.86 -5.65 15.81
C GLU A 141 -3.32 -6.06 15.56
N LEU A 142 -3.57 -6.86 14.53
CA LEU A 142 -4.89 -7.36 14.16
C LEU A 142 -5.11 -8.82 14.60
N GLY A 143 -4.08 -9.46 15.15
CA GLY A 143 -4.14 -10.84 15.64
C GLY A 143 -3.35 -11.80 14.78
N ALA A 144 -3.79 -13.05 14.72
CA ALA A 144 -3.11 -14.10 13.97
C ALA A 144 -4.08 -14.88 13.08
N VAL A 145 -3.59 -15.30 11.91
CA VAL A 145 -4.33 -16.11 10.93
C VAL A 145 -3.59 -17.43 10.68
N SER A 146 -4.31 -18.43 10.18
CA SER A 146 -3.75 -19.72 9.77
C SER A 146 -4.01 -19.97 8.29
N ALA A 147 -2.95 -20.25 7.53
CA ALA A 147 -3.04 -20.64 6.13
C ALA A 147 -3.45 -22.13 5.98
N PRO A 148 -4.12 -22.53 4.88
CA PRO A 148 -4.34 -21.77 3.65
C PRO A 148 -5.61 -20.91 3.62
N ARG A 149 -6.49 -21.02 4.62
CA ARG A 149 -7.73 -20.22 4.69
C ARG A 149 -7.57 -19.02 5.63
N ALA A 150 -6.62 -18.14 5.31
CA ALA A 150 -6.34 -16.95 6.10
C ALA A 150 -7.26 -15.79 5.68
N ALA A 151 -8.14 -15.36 6.59
CA ALA A 151 -9.02 -14.23 6.40
C ALA A 151 -9.14 -13.40 7.68
N LEU A 152 -9.49 -12.12 7.54
CA LEU A 152 -9.67 -11.17 8.63
C LEU A 152 -10.91 -10.30 8.39
N ASP A 153 -11.73 -10.14 9.41
CA ASP A 153 -12.81 -9.15 9.38
C ASP A 153 -12.24 -7.77 9.76
N VAL A 154 -12.38 -6.82 8.85
CA VAL A 154 -11.78 -5.49 8.97
C VAL A 154 -12.77 -4.41 8.53
N ALA A 155 -12.57 -3.21 9.07
CA ALA A 155 -13.23 -2.00 8.61
C ALA A 155 -12.19 -0.90 8.39
N PHE A 156 -12.29 -0.20 7.26
CA PHE A 156 -11.38 0.88 6.90
C PHE A 156 -12.02 1.84 5.89
N GLU A 157 -11.47 3.04 5.82
CA GLU A 157 -11.78 4.06 4.81
C GLU A 157 -10.53 4.29 3.96
N HIS A 158 -10.71 4.45 2.65
CA HIS A 158 -9.66 4.63 1.64
C HIS A 158 -8.69 3.45 1.46
N PHE A 159 -7.97 3.06 2.51
CA PHE A 159 -6.97 1.99 2.44
C PHE A 159 -6.80 1.24 3.76
N LEU A 160 -6.27 0.02 3.65
CA LEU A 160 -5.73 -0.76 4.75
C LEU A 160 -4.43 -1.41 4.28
N VAL A 161 -3.35 -1.28 5.04
CA VAL A 161 -2.05 -1.86 4.69
C VAL A 161 -1.56 -2.78 5.80
N LEU A 162 -1.35 -4.05 5.45
CA LEU A 162 -1.08 -5.12 6.39
C LEU A 162 0.30 -5.73 6.14
N GLU A 163 0.94 -6.18 7.22
CA GLU A 163 2.11 -7.04 7.20
C GLU A 163 1.75 -8.37 7.86
N ALA A 164 1.91 -9.47 7.13
CA ALA A 164 1.79 -10.82 7.65
C ALA A 164 3.17 -11.41 7.90
N ILE A 165 3.42 -11.79 9.15
CA ILE A 165 4.72 -12.25 9.66
C ILE A 165 4.56 -13.70 10.11
N PRO A 166 5.35 -14.65 9.59
CA PRO A 166 5.38 -16.01 10.11
C PRO A 166 5.57 -15.99 11.65
N ALA A 167 4.75 -16.77 12.36
CA ALA A 167 4.77 -16.85 13.82
C ALA A 167 5.95 -17.66 14.33
#